data_AF-A0A962RLM5-F1
#
_entry.id   AF-A0A962RLM5-F1
#
_cell.length_a   1.000
_cell.length_b   1.000
_cell.length_c   1.000
_cell.angle_alpha   90.00
_cell.angle_beta   90.00
_cell.angle_gamma   90.00
#
_symmetry.space_group_name_H-M   'P 1'
#
loop_
_entity.id
_entity.type
_entity.pdbx_description
1 polymer ?
#
loop_
_entity_poly.entity_id
_entity_poly.type
_entity_poly.pdbx_seq_one_letter_code
_entity_poly.pdbx_strand_id
1 'polypeptide(L)'
;MAVNQDGLVRATSSVSLNGSVRLVAQDMGGTPAFTAAVPKRPISDRAGELKLGSGSLTEVLPEIGTATAADAQNQSPSSISLLGRRVQVGAGATVRATGGEIRMQAVTNPNASTLGNVARPGAAAPEILIDNGALVDVSGDRSTLVSVARNFVAVEARGNELADAPLQRDGPIRGQSLVIDTRVGTPFLRLGGAATSIERSAAERLSAGGRISLASEGRVTLAAGAVVDVSGGQVSYSGDTVSTSQLVTAEGRVVDISEADPNVEYAGVLGEYAIDHEKWGVSEVFRSAFSRFEPGYVEGKDAGELRIQAPQISFQAELRASSTSGSNQRVRPVASNGTPAFARPYDQVPLGGLLQLDLLNGDLPDLTIGDADKSPAVEHGHPQPGAAAVVLSSDLLESSGLSRLRLNNAGRIVIDRSLDLPAFGAIDLAGSQVLVLDDISIPGGRFQILRPGLLENAAGLGARALDEASLARVEGHIDVSGRWVNDSDVVNAGLPDAPIVVDGGTIRIGEALREDDSPASASTMSMTAIVLGREARLDVSGGAHLDAEGRFTAGQGGAIALKSGSLDGDLPSTLDIRGELRGFGMRAGASLALQADEFLIRP
;
A
#
# COMPACT_ATOMS: atom_id res chain seq x y z
N MET A 1 -20.83 -32.15 6.54
CA MET A 1 -20.85 -31.64 5.15
C MET A 1 -19.44 -31.28 4.80
N ALA A 2 -18.96 -31.68 3.63
CA ALA A 2 -17.58 -31.47 3.26
C ALA A 2 -17.44 -31.10 1.78
N VAL A 3 -16.47 -30.25 1.47
CA VAL A 3 -15.93 -30.04 0.13
C VAL A 3 -14.47 -30.45 0.20
N ASN A 4 -14.09 -31.48 -0.57
CA ASN A 4 -12.71 -31.93 -0.68
C ASN A 4 -12.24 -31.67 -2.12
N GLN A 5 -11.23 -30.82 -2.27
CA GLN A 5 -10.60 -30.53 -3.55
C GLN A 5 -9.20 -31.15 -3.54
N ASP A 6 -9.05 -32.32 -4.17
CA ASP A 6 -7.80 -33.11 -4.11
C ASP A 6 -7.01 -33.08 -5.44
N GLY A 7 -7.39 -32.21 -6.38
CA GLY A 7 -6.85 -32.20 -7.75
C GLY A 7 -6.54 -30.79 -8.27
N LEU A 8 -6.99 -30.49 -9.50
CA LEU A 8 -6.83 -29.19 -10.14
C LEU A 8 -8.18 -28.48 -10.29
N VAL A 9 -8.25 -27.23 -9.85
CA VAL A 9 -9.30 -26.26 -10.23
C VAL A 9 -8.62 -25.03 -10.79
N ARG A 10 -8.94 -24.65 -12.03
CA ARG A 10 -8.30 -23.53 -12.72
C ARG A 10 -9.35 -22.63 -13.38
N ALA A 11 -9.15 -21.32 -13.27
CA ALA A 11 -9.79 -20.32 -14.10
C ALA A 11 -8.74 -19.38 -14.73
N THR A 12 -9.14 -18.56 -15.69
CA THR A 12 -8.28 -17.54 -16.32
C THR A 12 -8.93 -16.17 -16.27
N SER A 13 -8.13 -15.11 -16.26
CA SER A 13 -8.59 -13.72 -16.30
C SER A 13 -8.06 -13.00 -17.54
N SER A 14 -8.95 -12.40 -18.31
CA SER A 14 -8.61 -11.61 -19.49
C SER A 14 -8.49 -10.12 -19.13
N VAL A 15 -8.19 -9.29 -20.13
CA VAL A 15 -8.18 -7.82 -20.00
C VAL A 15 -9.58 -7.22 -19.73
N SER A 16 -10.65 -8.00 -19.90
CA SER A 16 -12.04 -7.53 -19.78
C SER A 16 -12.91 -8.33 -18.81
N LEU A 17 -12.53 -9.58 -18.46
CA LEU A 17 -13.25 -10.42 -17.51
C LEU A 17 -12.31 -11.03 -16.48
N ASN A 18 -12.76 -11.07 -15.23
CA ASN A 18 -12.07 -11.76 -14.15
C ASN A 18 -12.46 -13.25 -14.09
N GLY A 19 -11.46 -14.10 -13.87
CA GLY A 19 -11.66 -15.49 -13.48
C GLY A 19 -12.01 -15.61 -12.00
N SER A 20 -12.84 -16.59 -11.64
CA SER A 20 -13.17 -16.85 -10.24
C SER A 20 -13.30 -18.34 -9.92
N VAL A 21 -12.89 -18.70 -8.71
CA VAL A 21 -13.13 -20.02 -8.11
C VAL A 21 -13.86 -19.81 -6.79
N ARG A 22 -14.95 -20.55 -6.57
CA ARG A 22 -15.73 -20.47 -5.33
C ARG A 22 -16.00 -21.87 -4.79
N LEU A 23 -15.39 -22.19 -3.64
CA LEU A 23 -15.58 -23.45 -2.93
C LEU A 23 -16.23 -23.17 -1.58
N VAL A 24 -17.43 -23.70 -1.39
CA VAL A 24 -18.28 -23.38 -0.24
C VAL A 24 -18.81 -24.67 0.38
N ALA A 25 -18.39 -24.96 1.60
CA ALA A 25 -18.94 -26.02 2.43
C ALA A 25 -20.02 -25.44 3.34
N GLN A 26 -21.29 -25.45 2.90
CA GLN A 26 -22.43 -25.01 3.71
C GLN A 26 -23.71 -25.80 3.40
N ASP A 27 -24.62 -25.86 4.37
CA ASP A 27 -25.99 -26.32 4.15
C ASP A 27 -26.84 -25.16 3.61
N MET A 28 -27.97 -25.49 2.97
CA MET A 28 -29.02 -24.55 2.59
C MET A 28 -30.33 -24.87 3.33
N GLY A 29 -30.27 -25.57 4.47
CA GLY A 29 -31.43 -26.05 5.24
C GLY A 29 -32.21 -24.97 6.02
N GLY A 30 -31.74 -23.73 6.05
CA GLY A 30 -32.38 -22.65 6.81
C GLY A 30 -33.72 -22.21 6.21
N THR A 31 -34.66 -21.85 7.09
CA THR A 31 -35.97 -21.29 6.70
C THR A 31 -35.88 -19.75 6.69
N PRO A 32 -36.28 -19.05 5.62
CA PRO A 32 -36.20 -17.59 5.58
C PRO A 32 -37.12 -16.93 6.63
N ALA A 33 -36.70 -15.79 7.18
CA ALA A 33 -37.55 -14.95 8.02
C ALA A 33 -38.69 -14.34 7.19
N PHE A 34 -39.91 -14.39 7.72
CA PHE A 34 -41.14 -14.08 6.98
C PHE A 34 -41.39 -12.56 6.85
N THR A 35 -41.60 -12.09 5.61
CA THR A 35 -42.51 -10.97 5.29
C THR A 35 -43.36 -11.38 4.09
N ALA A 36 -44.61 -10.90 3.99
CA ALA A 36 -45.61 -11.37 3.03
C ALA A 36 -45.28 -11.13 1.53
N ALA A 37 -44.11 -10.57 1.22
CA ALA A 37 -43.73 -10.12 -0.13
C ALA A 37 -42.48 -10.81 -0.73
N VAL A 38 -41.83 -11.77 -0.04
CA VAL A 38 -40.58 -12.40 -0.53
C VAL A 38 -40.75 -13.92 -0.75
N PRO A 39 -40.38 -14.48 -1.92
CA PRO A 39 -40.44 -15.92 -2.16
C PRO A 39 -39.51 -16.69 -1.22
N LYS A 40 -39.93 -17.90 -0.80
CA LYS A 40 -39.12 -18.80 0.04
C LYS A 40 -37.82 -19.14 -0.67
N ARG A 41 -36.71 -18.57 -0.20
CA ARG A 41 -35.36 -18.95 -0.63
C ARG A 41 -34.68 -19.69 0.51
N PRO A 42 -34.08 -20.87 0.26
CA PRO A 42 -33.25 -21.54 1.26
C PRO A 42 -32.09 -20.61 1.66
N ILE A 43 -31.76 -20.55 2.95
CA ILE A 43 -30.68 -19.71 3.47
C ILE A 43 -29.62 -20.59 4.14
N SER A 44 -28.34 -20.20 4.06
CA SER A 44 -27.22 -20.96 4.62
C SER A 44 -27.03 -20.83 6.13
N ASP A 45 -27.47 -21.82 6.90
CA ASP A 45 -27.51 -21.76 8.37
C ASP A 45 -26.31 -22.42 9.07
N ARG A 46 -25.59 -23.32 8.39
CA ARG A 46 -24.47 -24.09 8.95
C ARG A 46 -23.35 -24.25 7.95
N ALA A 47 -22.12 -23.99 8.37
CA ALA A 47 -20.93 -24.27 7.56
C ALA A 47 -20.33 -25.66 7.87
N GLY A 48 -19.68 -26.26 6.89
CA GLY A 48 -19.07 -27.58 6.91
C GLY A 48 -17.54 -27.56 6.88
N GLU A 49 -16.91 -28.64 6.45
CA GLU A 49 -15.46 -28.73 6.28
C GLU A 49 -15.08 -28.47 4.81
N LEU A 50 -14.14 -27.58 4.57
CA LEU A 50 -13.54 -27.34 3.26
C LEU A 50 -12.07 -27.73 3.36
N LYS A 51 -11.66 -28.74 2.60
CA LYS A 51 -10.28 -29.23 2.57
C LYS A 51 -9.74 -29.15 1.14
N LEU A 52 -8.63 -28.46 0.97
CA LEU A 52 -7.77 -28.60 -0.19
C LEU A 52 -6.75 -29.70 0.14
N GLY A 53 -6.79 -30.79 -0.61
CA GLY A 53 -5.96 -31.97 -0.38
C GLY A 53 -4.48 -31.67 -0.51
N SER A 54 -3.63 -32.53 0.05
CA SER A 54 -2.17 -32.37 -0.06
C SER A 54 -1.73 -32.31 -1.52
N GLY A 55 -0.92 -31.31 -1.86
CA GLY A 55 -0.44 -31.10 -3.23
C GLY A 55 -1.50 -30.69 -4.25
N SER A 56 -2.72 -30.33 -3.84
CA SER A 56 -3.76 -29.87 -4.76
C SER A 56 -3.45 -28.47 -5.30
N LEU A 57 -4.01 -28.14 -6.47
CA LEU A 57 -3.83 -26.85 -7.14
C LEU A 57 -5.18 -26.19 -7.38
N THR A 58 -5.37 -25.02 -6.78
CA THR A 58 -6.52 -24.14 -7.03
C THR A 58 -6.00 -22.80 -7.49
N GLU A 59 -6.22 -22.43 -8.75
CA GLU A 59 -5.60 -21.22 -9.30
C GLU A 59 -6.46 -20.41 -10.27
N VAL A 60 -6.17 -19.11 -10.32
CA VAL A 60 -6.63 -18.20 -11.37
C VAL A 60 -5.40 -17.50 -11.95
N LEU A 61 -5.18 -17.69 -13.25
CA LEU A 61 -4.02 -17.15 -13.96
C LEU A 61 -4.43 -16.07 -14.97
N PRO A 62 -3.53 -15.12 -15.32
CA PRO A 62 -3.74 -14.25 -16.47
C PRO A 62 -3.90 -15.08 -17.76
N GLU A 63 -4.76 -14.63 -18.67
CA GLU A 63 -4.86 -15.21 -20.00
C GLU A 63 -3.56 -14.97 -20.77
N ILE A 64 -3.07 -16.04 -21.41
CA ILE A 64 -1.93 -15.96 -22.32
C ILE A 64 -2.49 -15.63 -23.71
N GLY A 65 -2.35 -14.36 -24.13
CA GLY A 65 -2.87 -13.90 -25.41
C GLY A 65 -2.34 -12.51 -25.79
N THR A 66 -2.69 -12.05 -26.99
CA THR A 66 -2.31 -10.72 -27.51
C THR A 66 -3.32 -9.63 -27.21
N ALA A 67 -4.41 -9.96 -26.51
CA ALA A 67 -5.44 -8.99 -26.17
C ALA A 67 -4.89 -7.97 -25.17
N THR A 68 -5.14 -6.70 -25.45
CA THR A 68 -4.74 -5.56 -24.65
C THR A 68 -5.96 -4.72 -24.30
N ALA A 69 -5.89 -3.97 -23.21
CA ALA A 69 -6.90 -2.97 -22.87
C ALA A 69 -6.24 -1.69 -22.39
N ALA A 70 -6.83 -0.56 -22.79
CA ALA A 70 -6.43 0.77 -22.36
C ALA A 70 -6.52 0.92 -20.83
N ASP A 71 -5.70 1.78 -20.26
CA ASP A 71 -5.68 2.07 -18.82
C ASP A 71 -6.99 2.66 -18.30
N ALA A 72 -7.72 3.37 -19.16
CA ALA A 72 -9.05 3.90 -18.85
C ALA A 72 -10.08 2.79 -18.57
N GLN A 73 -9.86 1.57 -19.09
CA GLN A 73 -10.73 0.43 -18.78
C GLN A 73 -10.36 -0.10 -17.40
N ASN A 74 -11.36 -0.30 -16.53
CA ASN A 74 -11.12 -0.91 -15.22
C ASN A 74 -10.72 -2.39 -15.34
N GLN A 75 -9.72 -2.83 -14.57
CA GLN A 75 -9.39 -4.25 -14.45
C GLN A 75 -10.12 -4.85 -13.25
N SER A 76 -11.00 -5.82 -13.50
CA SER A 76 -11.58 -6.60 -12.42
C SER A 76 -10.54 -7.60 -11.87
N PRO A 77 -10.28 -7.62 -10.54
CA PRO A 77 -9.38 -8.60 -9.96
C PRO A 77 -9.95 -10.02 -10.04
N SER A 78 -9.08 -11.00 -10.26
CA SER A 78 -9.40 -12.42 -10.10
C SER A 78 -9.79 -12.72 -8.65
N SER A 79 -10.61 -13.75 -8.40
CA SER A 79 -10.99 -14.09 -7.02
C SER A 79 -11.07 -15.59 -6.74
N ILE A 80 -10.48 -16.04 -5.62
CA ILE A 80 -10.70 -17.36 -5.03
C ILE A 80 -11.40 -17.19 -3.69
N SER A 81 -12.60 -17.75 -3.53
CA SER A 81 -13.38 -17.69 -2.30
C SER A 81 -13.56 -19.08 -1.70
N LEU A 82 -13.07 -19.25 -0.47
CA LEU A 82 -13.08 -20.49 0.30
C LEU A 82 -13.91 -20.26 1.57
N LEU A 83 -15.03 -20.96 1.72
CA LEU A 83 -15.91 -20.84 2.89
C LEU A 83 -16.18 -22.20 3.53
N GLY A 84 -16.06 -22.24 4.86
CA GLY A 84 -16.43 -23.38 5.67
C GLY A 84 -16.54 -23.00 7.15
N ARG A 85 -16.78 -23.98 8.01
CA ARG A 85 -16.53 -23.91 9.45
C ARG A 85 -15.07 -24.24 9.75
N ARG A 86 -14.52 -25.19 9.00
CA ARG A 86 -13.09 -25.48 8.96
C ARG A 86 -12.61 -25.34 7.52
N VAL A 87 -11.60 -24.52 7.29
CA VAL A 87 -10.94 -24.37 5.99
C VAL A 87 -9.50 -24.84 6.16
N GLN A 88 -9.13 -25.94 5.51
CA GLN A 88 -7.78 -26.48 5.55
C GLN A 88 -7.15 -26.42 4.17
N VAL A 89 -6.01 -25.72 4.07
CA VAL A 89 -5.10 -25.81 2.91
C VAL A 89 -4.05 -26.84 3.27
N GLY A 90 -4.18 -28.04 2.69
CA GLY A 90 -3.35 -29.19 3.04
C GLY A 90 -1.88 -29.01 2.65
N ALA A 91 -1.02 -29.86 3.24
CA ALA A 91 0.42 -29.77 3.03
C ALA A 91 0.81 -29.80 1.54
N GLY A 92 1.66 -28.86 1.11
CA GLY A 92 2.09 -28.74 -0.28
C GLY A 92 1.02 -28.24 -1.27
N ALA A 93 -0.20 -27.94 -0.83
CA ALA A 93 -1.25 -27.42 -1.72
C ALA A 93 -0.95 -25.98 -2.14
N THR A 94 -1.35 -25.60 -3.35
CA THR A 94 -1.19 -24.25 -3.88
C THR A 94 -2.55 -23.60 -4.14
N VAL A 95 -2.75 -22.41 -3.59
CA VAL A 95 -3.88 -21.53 -3.88
C VAL A 95 -3.33 -20.24 -4.48
N ARG A 96 -3.58 -19.99 -5.77
CA ARG A 96 -2.96 -18.88 -6.50
C ARG A 96 -3.97 -18.00 -7.22
N ALA A 97 -3.93 -16.68 -7.01
CA ALA A 97 -4.68 -15.72 -7.81
C ALA A 97 -3.80 -14.51 -8.14
N THR A 98 -3.12 -14.53 -9.29
CA THR A 98 -2.12 -13.52 -9.69
C THR A 98 -2.71 -12.11 -9.70
N GLY A 99 -2.17 -11.21 -8.88
CA GLY A 99 -2.68 -9.86 -8.66
C GLY A 99 -4.15 -9.79 -8.21
N GLY A 100 -4.72 -10.91 -7.78
CA GLY A 100 -6.15 -11.09 -7.46
C GLY A 100 -6.43 -11.15 -5.97
N GLU A 101 -7.60 -11.66 -5.60
CA GLU A 101 -8.02 -11.83 -4.20
C GLU A 101 -8.17 -13.31 -3.83
N ILE A 102 -7.60 -13.71 -2.69
CA ILE A 102 -7.91 -14.98 -2.02
C ILE A 102 -8.62 -14.66 -0.71
N ARG A 103 -9.87 -15.10 -0.57
CA ARG A 103 -10.68 -14.90 0.63
C ARG A 103 -11.01 -16.24 1.26
N MET A 104 -10.56 -16.44 2.49
CA MET A 104 -10.86 -17.61 3.31
C MET A 104 -11.71 -17.20 4.51
N GLN A 105 -12.86 -17.84 4.68
CA GLN A 105 -13.78 -17.56 5.78
C GLN A 105 -14.12 -18.84 6.55
N ALA A 106 -13.86 -18.82 7.85
CA ALA A 106 -14.25 -19.84 8.80
C ALA A 106 -15.33 -19.30 9.75
N VAL A 107 -16.58 -19.75 9.57
CA VAL A 107 -17.74 -19.26 10.33
C VAL A 107 -18.63 -20.41 10.79
N THR A 108 -19.38 -20.22 11.88
CA THR A 108 -20.34 -21.22 12.35
C THR A 108 -21.62 -21.18 11.51
N ASN A 109 -22.18 -19.98 11.35
CA ASN A 109 -23.39 -19.72 10.59
C ASN A 109 -23.12 -18.63 9.52
N PRO A 110 -23.07 -18.98 8.23
CA PRO A 110 -22.80 -18.02 7.16
C PRO A 110 -23.80 -16.86 7.06
N ASN A 111 -25.06 -17.03 7.50
CA ASN A 111 -26.06 -15.96 7.47
C ASN A 111 -26.05 -15.04 8.70
N ALA A 112 -25.40 -15.46 9.78
CA ALA A 112 -25.39 -14.74 11.06
C ALA A 112 -23.96 -14.65 11.58
N SER A 113 -23.03 -14.31 10.68
CA SER A 113 -21.61 -14.27 11.03
C SER A 113 -21.32 -13.14 12.02
N THR A 114 -20.43 -13.44 12.96
CA THR A 114 -19.93 -12.52 13.99
C THR A 114 -18.48 -12.11 13.73
N LEU A 115 -17.95 -12.36 12.52
CA LEU A 115 -16.64 -11.89 12.10
C LEU A 115 -16.51 -10.38 12.36
N GLY A 116 -15.50 -9.99 13.14
CA GLY A 116 -15.28 -8.58 13.50
C GLY A 116 -15.66 -8.25 14.92
N ASN A 117 -16.36 -9.16 15.59
CA ASN A 117 -16.67 -9.01 16.99
C ASN A 117 -15.55 -9.60 17.85
N VAL A 118 -15.34 -9.00 19.01
CA VAL A 118 -14.51 -9.58 20.06
C VAL A 118 -15.16 -10.85 20.58
N ALA A 119 -14.40 -11.94 20.68
CA ALA A 119 -14.90 -13.23 21.14
C ALA A 119 -13.88 -13.97 22.03
N ARG A 120 -14.38 -14.93 22.83
CA ARG A 120 -13.56 -15.89 23.60
C ARG A 120 -13.80 -17.28 23.02
N PRO A 121 -13.03 -17.69 21.99
CA PRO A 121 -13.33 -18.92 21.26
C PRO A 121 -13.03 -20.15 22.11
N GLY A 122 -13.96 -21.10 22.13
CA GLY A 122 -13.73 -22.44 22.68
C GLY A 122 -12.91 -23.32 21.73
N ALA A 123 -12.54 -24.52 22.20
CA ALA A 123 -11.71 -25.46 21.43
C ALA A 123 -12.33 -25.91 20.07
N ALA A 124 -13.65 -25.92 19.95
CA ALA A 124 -14.38 -26.33 18.74
C ALA A 124 -14.78 -25.16 17.82
N ALA A 125 -14.22 -23.96 18.06
CA ALA A 125 -14.51 -22.79 17.25
C ALA A 125 -14.07 -22.95 15.77
N PRO A 126 -14.65 -22.18 14.84
CA PRO A 126 -14.25 -22.20 13.44
C PRO A 126 -12.74 -21.96 13.25
N GLU A 127 -12.15 -22.58 12.23
CA GLU A 127 -10.71 -22.56 12.03
C GLU A 127 -10.32 -22.45 10.54
N ILE A 128 -9.29 -21.64 10.28
CA ILE A 128 -8.51 -21.67 9.04
C ILE A 128 -7.14 -22.24 9.39
N LEU A 129 -6.72 -23.28 8.67
CA LEU A 129 -5.42 -23.92 8.82
C LEU A 129 -4.70 -23.96 7.47
N ILE A 130 -3.52 -23.36 7.41
CA ILE A 130 -2.60 -23.45 6.26
C ILE A 130 -1.43 -24.34 6.71
N ASP A 131 -1.37 -25.55 6.17
CA ASP A 131 -0.40 -26.57 6.58
C ASP A 131 1.00 -26.31 6.00
N ASN A 132 1.99 -27.00 6.57
CA ASN A 132 3.38 -26.98 6.13
C ASN A 132 3.54 -27.21 4.62
N GLY A 133 4.37 -26.40 3.97
CA GLY A 133 4.64 -26.49 2.53
C GLY A 133 3.52 -25.97 1.63
N ALA A 134 2.36 -25.58 2.18
CA ALA A 134 1.32 -24.94 1.39
C ALA A 134 1.77 -23.55 0.90
N LEU A 135 1.32 -23.18 -0.30
CA LEU A 135 1.55 -21.88 -0.92
C LEU A 135 0.21 -21.17 -1.11
N VAL A 136 0.05 -19.99 -0.51
CA VAL A 136 -1.06 -19.07 -0.79
C VAL A 136 -0.49 -17.83 -1.45
N ASP A 137 -0.81 -17.61 -2.72
CA ASP A 137 -0.05 -16.72 -3.60
C ASP A 137 -0.98 -15.78 -4.38
N VAL A 138 -0.83 -14.49 -4.13
CA VAL A 138 -1.44 -13.42 -4.92
C VAL A 138 -0.40 -12.49 -5.50
N SER A 139 0.84 -12.94 -5.62
CA SER A 139 1.93 -12.15 -6.19
C SER A 139 1.58 -11.62 -7.58
N GLY A 140 2.11 -10.44 -7.88
CA GLY A 140 1.93 -9.80 -9.17
C GLY A 140 2.73 -10.49 -10.27
N ASP A 141 2.23 -10.42 -11.50
CA ASP A 141 2.93 -10.95 -12.68
C ASP A 141 4.27 -10.24 -12.93
N ARG A 142 5.26 -11.01 -13.40
CA ARG A 142 6.62 -10.54 -13.70
C ARG A 142 7.06 -10.83 -15.15
N SER A 143 6.16 -11.35 -15.97
CA SER A 143 6.46 -11.89 -17.30
C SER A 143 6.45 -10.82 -18.40
N THR A 144 5.88 -9.65 -18.12
CA THR A 144 5.70 -8.60 -19.12
C THR A 144 7.02 -7.96 -19.52
N LEU A 145 7.31 -8.01 -20.83
CA LEU A 145 8.42 -7.33 -21.50
C LEU A 145 7.87 -6.43 -22.60
N VAL A 146 8.19 -5.14 -22.55
CA VAL A 146 7.76 -4.12 -23.52
C VAL A 146 8.96 -3.26 -23.96
N SER A 147 8.84 -2.48 -25.04
CA SER A 147 9.84 -1.48 -25.42
C SER A 147 9.55 -0.14 -24.74
N VAL A 148 10.59 0.59 -24.33
CA VAL A 148 10.48 2.00 -23.88
C VAL A 148 9.77 2.90 -24.90
N ALA A 149 9.80 2.54 -26.19
CA ALA A 149 9.13 3.29 -27.25
C ALA A 149 7.61 3.43 -27.04
N ARG A 150 6.97 2.53 -26.28
CA ARG A 150 5.51 2.62 -25.99
C ARG A 150 5.11 3.86 -25.21
N ASN A 151 6.05 4.46 -24.48
CA ASN A 151 5.79 5.66 -23.67
C ASN A 151 5.72 6.92 -24.55
N PHE A 152 6.14 6.83 -25.81
CA PHE A 152 6.17 7.92 -26.78
C PHE A 152 4.91 7.86 -27.64
N VAL A 153 3.92 8.67 -27.29
CA VAL A 153 2.59 8.65 -27.92
C VAL A 153 2.45 9.83 -28.86
N ALA A 154 1.94 9.58 -30.06
CA ALA A 154 1.57 10.61 -31.03
C ALA A 154 0.19 11.18 -30.69
N VAL A 155 0.12 12.50 -30.50
CA VAL A 155 -1.10 13.25 -30.21
C VAL A 155 -1.29 14.31 -31.28
N GLU A 156 -2.47 14.34 -31.89
CA GLU A 156 -2.81 15.37 -32.87
C GLU A 156 -3.20 16.66 -32.15
N ALA A 157 -2.54 17.77 -32.50
CA ALA A 157 -2.76 19.07 -31.90
C ALA A 157 -4.07 19.72 -32.39
N ARG A 158 -5.22 19.28 -31.87
CA ARG A 158 -6.53 19.87 -32.19
C ARG A 158 -6.91 20.95 -31.17
N GLY A 159 -8.08 21.56 -31.36
CA GLY A 159 -8.51 22.70 -30.54
C GLY A 159 -8.64 22.42 -29.04
N ASN A 160 -8.94 21.17 -28.64
CA ASN A 160 -9.05 20.78 -27.24
C ASN A 160 -7.66 20.50 -26.63
N GLU A 161 -6.78 19.86 -27.39
CA GLU A 161 -5.40 19.57 -27.00
C GLU A 161 -4.59 20.87 -26.89
N LEU A 162 -4.86 21.85 -27.75
CA LEU A 162 -4.29 23.21 -27.69
C LEU A 162 -5.11 24.16 -26.77
N ALA A 163 -5.90 23.61 -25.85
CA ALA A 163 -6.72 24.46 -24.99
C ALA A 163 -5.88 25.36 -24.08
N ASP A 164 -4.73 24.85 -23.61
CA ASP A 164 -3.81 25.55 -22.71
C ASP A 164 -2.73 26.35 -23.47
N ALA A 165 -2.61 26.17 -24.79
CA ALA A 165 -1.76 26.95 -25.70
C ALA A 165 -2.61 27.76 -26.70
N PRO A 166 -3.33 28.81 -26.26
CA PRO A 166 -4.32 29.51 -27.08
C PRO A 166 -3.70 30.17 -28.32
N LEU A 167 -2.45 30.60 -28.26
CA LEU A 167 -1.72 31.20 -29.39
C LEU A 167 -1.54 30.23 -30.57
N GLN A 168 -1.66 28.93 -30.31
CA GLN A 168 -1.42 27.87 -31.29
C GLN A 168 -2.69 27.38 -31.97
N ARG A 169 -3.88 27.81 -31.50
CA ARG A 169 -5.16 27.27 -31.95
C ARG A 169 -5.45 27.51 -33.42
N ASP A 170 -4.95 28.59 -33.99
CA ASP A 170 -5.06 28.97 -35.40
C ASP A 170 -3.69 29.01 -36.11
N GLY A 171 -2.65 28.51 -35.43
CA GLY A 171 -1.26 28.57 -35.88
C GLY A 171 -0.79 27.31 -36.63
N PRO A 172 0.48 27.30 -37.08
CA PRO A 172 1.07 26.21 -37.88
C PRO A 172 1.12 24.85 -37.17
N ILE A 173 1.01 24.84 -35.84
CA ILE A 173 1.00 23.63 -35.01
C ILE A 173 -0.35 22.91 -35.05
N ARG A 174 -1.45 23.63 -35.36
CA ARG A 174 -2.79 23.03 -35.37
C ARG A 174 -2.88 21.91 -36.41
N GLY A 175 -3.34 20.73 -35.99
CA GLY A 175 -3.51 19.56 -36.84
C GLY A 175 -2.23 18.73 -37.05
N GLN A 176 -1.10 19.15 -36.49
CA GLN A 176 0.14 18.38 -36.54
C GLN A 176 0.10 17.20 -35.56
N SER A 177 0.76 16.11 -35.93
CA SER A 177 0.93 14.94 -35.06
C SER A 177 2.21 15.10 -34.24
N LEU A 178 2.06 15.21 -32.91
CA LEU A 178 3.16 15.51 -32.00
C LEU A 178 3.47 14.31 -31.11
N VAL A 179 4.72 13.84 -31.14
CA VAL A 179 5.19 12.70 -30.34
C VAL A 179 5.71 13.18 -29.00
N ILE A 180 5.11 12.66 -27.92
CA ILE A 180 5.35 13.11 -26.55
C ILE A 180 5.68 11.90 -25.69
N ASP A 181 6.68 12.06 -24.82
CA ASP A 181 6.94 11.10 -23.75
C ASP A 181 5.89 11.28 -22.64
N THR A 182 4.98 10.32 -22.52
CA THR A 182 3.88 10.35 -21.53
C THR A 182 4.36 10.27 -20.08
N ARG A 183 5.61 9.86 -19.84
CA ARG A 183 6.22 9.83 -18.50
C ARG A 183 6.53 11.23 -17.97
N VAL A 184 6.97 12.12 -18.87
CA VAL A 184 7.33 13.51 -18.57
C VAL A 184 6.14 14.44 -18.80
N GLY A 185 5.36 14.16 -19.85
CA GLY A 185 4.24 15.00 -20.28
C GLY A 185 4.70 16.25 -21.05
N THR A 186 3.81 17.23 -21.14
CA THR A 186 4.10 18.54 -21.72
C THR A 186 3.15 19.59 -21.15
N PRO A 187 3.61 20.82 -20.88
CA PRO A 187 2.73 21.95 -20.54
C PRO A 187 2.04 22.55 -21.78
N PHE A 188 2.46 22.16 -22.99
CA PHE A 188 2.02 22.74 -24.25
C PHE A 188 0.70 22.12 -24.78
N LEU A 189 0.49 20.82 -24.56
CA LEU A 189 -0.73 20.11 -24.94
C LEU A 189 -1.48 19.58 -23.72
N ARG A 190 -2.81 19.70 -23.73
CA ARG A 190 -3.66 18.84 -22.91
C ARG A 190 -3.65 17.43 -23.48
N LEU A 191 -2.95 16.54 -22.80
CA LEU A 191 -2.79 15.14 -23.21
C LEU A 191 -4.07 14.30 -23.10
N GLY A 192 -5.19 14.85 -22.63
CA GLY A 192 -6.49 14.19 -22.59
C GLY A 192 -6.41 12.74 -22.11
N GLY A 193 -7.08 11.83 -22.83
CA GLY A 193 -7.00 10.38 -22.59
C GLY A 193 -5.79 9.69 -23.23
N ALA A 194 -4.83 10.40 -23.83
CA ALA A 194 -3.70 9.79 -24.55
C ALA A 194 -2.72 9.06 -23.61
N ALA A 195 -2.53 9.55 -22.39
CA ALA A 195 -1.80 8.79 -21.37
C ALA A 195 -2.59 7.53 -20.93
N THR A 196 -3.92 7.61 -20.93
CA THR A 196 -4.80 6.47 -20.59
C THR A 196 -5.10 5.53 -21.77
N SER A 197 -4.59 5.83 -22.97
CA SER A 197 -4.77 4.99 -24.17
C SER A 197 -3.66 3.98 -24.36
N ILE A 198 -2.64 3.98 -23.50
CA ILE A 198 -1.64 2.91 -23.48
C ILE A 198 -2.37 1.61 -23.19
N GLU A 199 -2.30 0.67 -24.13
CA GLU A 199 -2.96 -0.62 -23.98
C GLU A 199 -2.00 -1.61 -23.32
N ARG A 200 -2.53 -2.34 -22.32
CA ARG A 200 -1.77 -3.28 -21.50
C ARG A 200 -2.36 -4.68 -21.60
N SER A 201 -1.48 -5.70 -21.56
CA SER A 201 -1.90 -7.10 -21.52
C SER A 201 -2.53 -7.46 -20.16
N ALA A 202 -3.19 -8.62 -20.09
CA ALA A 202 -3.74 -9.11 -18.81
C ALA A 202 -2.64 -9.32 -17.75
N ALA A 203 -1.49 -9.85 -18.18
CA ALA A 203 -0.32 -10.05 -17.32
C ALA A 203 0.16 -8.72 -16.73
N GLU A 204 0.34 -7.69 -17.56
CA GLU A 204 0.77 -6.37 -17.09
C GLU A 204 -0.25 -5.73 -16.15
N ARG A 205 -1.55 -5.89 -16.42
CA ARG A 205 -2.62 -5.34 -15.57
C ARG A 205 -2.75 -6.05 -14.23
N LEU A 206 -2.22 -7.27 -14.13
CA LEU A 206 -2.14 -8.08 -12.91
C LEU A 206 -0.72 -8.11 -12.32
N SER A 207 0.12 -7.13 -12.67
CA SER A 207 1.50 -7.01 -12.18
C SER A 207 1.61 -6.44 -10.76
N ALA A 208 0.59 -5.78 -10.23
CA ALA A 208 0.54 -5.42 -8.81
C ALA A 208 0.18 -6.66 -7.97
N GLY A 209 0.72 -6.74 -6.74
CA GLY A 209 0.36 -7.78 -5.79
C GLY A 209 -1.11 -7.68 -5.35
N GLY A 210 -1.74 -8.83 -5.14
CA GLY A 210 -3.14 -8.96 -4.79
C GLY A 210 -3.42 -8.95 -3.28
N ARG A 211 -4.59 -9.45 -2.87
CA ARG A 211 -5.02 -9.48 -1.45
C ARG A 211 -5.32 -10.89 -0.96
N ILE A 212 -4.81 -11.23 0.21
CA ILE A 212 -5.18 -12.44 0.96
C ILE A 212 -5.94 -11.99 2.21
N SER A 213 -7.18 -12.46 2.37
CA SER A 213 -8.01 -12.19 3.55
C SER A 213 -8.37 -13.51 4.24
N LEU A 214 -7.86 -13.70 5.45
CA LEU A 214 -8.15 -14.84 6.32
C LEU A 214 -9.02 -14.36 7.48
N ALA A 215 -10.29 -14.76 7.51
CA ALA A 215 -11.23 -14.33 8.55
C ALA A 215 -11.87 -15.54 9.24
N SER A 216 -11.71 -15.63 10.56
CA SER A 216 -12.23 -16.74 11.36
C SER A 216 -12.94 -16.25 12.62
N GLU A 217 -14.08 -16.85 12.94
CA GLU A 217 -14.77 -16.63 14.23
C GLU A 217 -14.05 -17.31 15.39
N GLY A 218 -13.04 -18.15 15.12
CA GLY A 218 -12.25 -18.84 16.14
C GLY A 218 -10.76 -18.59 15.98
N ARG A 219 -10.12 -19.36 15.10
CA ARG A 219 -8.67 -19.37 14.94
C ARG A 219 -8.21 -19.30 13.49
N VAL A 220 -7.06 -18.68 13.27
CA VAL A 220 -6.26 -18.80 12.06
C VAL A 220 -4.87 -19.31 12.43
N THR A 221 -4.44 -20.39 11.79
CA THR A 221 -3.12 -21.00 11.98
C THR A 221 -2.40 -21.08 10.65
N LEU A 222 -1.24 -20.42 10.57
CA LEU A 222 -0.30 -20.53 9.47
C LEU A 222 0.91 -21.30 9.97
N ALA A 223 1.04 -22.57 9.56
CA ALA A 223 2.05 -23.48 10.08
C ALA A 223 3.46 -23.11 9.58
N ALA A 224 4.47 -23.47 10.36
CA ALA A 224 5.86 -23.37 9.95
C ALA A 224 6.10 -24.06 8.60
N GLY A 225 6.81 -23.39 7.70
CA GLY A 225 7.12 -23.87 6.35
C GLY A 225 6.00 -23.70 5.32
N ALA A 226 4.83 -23.15 5.68
CA ALA A 226 3.91 -22.58 4.70
C ALA A 226 4.46 -21.25 4.17
N VAL A 227 4.05 -20.86 2.96
CA VAL A 227 4.43 -19.59 2.33
C VAL A 227 3.18 -18.80 1.97
N VAL A 228 3.16 -17.53 2.37
CA VAL A 228 2.17 -16.56 1.95
C VAL A 228 2.87 -15.51 1.09
N ASP A 229 2.48 -15.40 -0.17
CA ASP A 229 3.11 -14.49 -1.13
C ASP A 229 2.13 -13.42 -1.60
N VAL A 230 2.42 -12.17 -1.23
CA VAL A 230 1.73 -10.96 -1.66
C VAL A 230 2.70 -10.02 -2.40
N SER A 231 3.84 -10.53 -2.90
CA SER A 231 4.89 -9.70 -3.50
C SER A 231 4.41 -8.92 -4.73
N GLY A 232 5.04 -7.77 -4.96
CA GLY A 232 4.88 -7.02 -6.19
C GLY A 232 5.45 -7.75 -7.39
N GLY A 233 4.79 -7.60 -8.54
CA GLY A 233 5.31 -7.99 -9.83
C GLY A 233 6.19 -6.89 -10.44
N GLN A 234 6.42 -6.97 -11.75
CA GLN A 234 7.21 -5.98 -12.47
C GLN A 234 6.88 -5.96 -13.97
N VAL A 235 7.23 -4.84 -14.60
CA VAL A 235 7.26 -4.71 -16.06
C VAL A 235 8.72 -4.44 -16.46
N SER A 236 9.23 -5.25 -17.38
CA SER A 236 10.58 -5.05 -17.92
C SER A 236 10.48 -4.23 -19.20
N TYR A 237 11.23 -3.13 -19.28
CA TYR A 237 11.35 -2.33 -20.48
C TYR A 237 12.68 -2.61 -21.17
N SER A 238 12.62 -2.96 -22.45
CA SER A 238 13.77 -3.02 -23.34
C SER A 238 14.10 -1.63 -23.88
N GLY A 239 15.39 -1.34 -24.03
CA GLY A 239 15.84 -0.06 -24.58
C GLY A 239 15.56 0.08 -26.07
N ASP A 240 15.35 1.30 -26.53
CA ASP A 240 14.97 1.60 -27.91
C ASP A 240 15.42 3.01 -28.33
N THR A 241 15.44 3.26 -29.63
CA THR A 241 15.69 4.60 -30.17
C THR A 241 14.39 5.35 -30.30
N VAL A 242 14.26 6.45 -29.55
CA VAL A 242 13.03 7.23 -29.40
C VAL A 242 13.25 8.67 -29.83
N SER A 243 12.18 9.35 -30.24
CA SER A 243 12.21 10.76 -30.64
C SER A 243 10.95 11.47 -30.15
N THR A 244 11.12 12.67 -29.61
CA THR A 244 10.06 13.60 -29.24
C THR A 244 9.97 14.71 -30.28
N SER A 245 8.77 15.25 -30.50
CA SER A 245 8.57 16.37 -31.41
C SER A 245 9.34 17.60 -30.94
N GLN A 246 10.00 18.26 -31.89
CA GLN A 246 10.73 19.51 -31.66
C GLN A 246 9.96 20.65 -32.29
N LEU A 247 9.67 21.70 -31.54
CA LEU A 247 8.97 22.89 -32.00
C LEU A 247 9.95 24.01 -32.32
N VAL A 248 9.67 24.77 -33.37
CA VAL A 248 10.50 25.91 -33.80
C VAL A 248 9.77 27.19 -33.43
N THR A 249 10.38 28.01 -32.57
CA THR A 249 9.88 29.35 -32.23
C THR A 249 9.94 30.30 -33.43
N ALA A 250 9.20 31.41 -33.40
CA ALA A 250 9.28 32.44 -34.45
C ALA A 250 10.71 33.00 -34.66
N GLU A 251 11.55 32.99 -33.63
CA GLU A 251 12.95 33.42 -33.68
C GLU A 251 13.91 32.32 -34.16
N GLY A 252 13.42 31.13 -34.51
CA GLY A 252 14.22 30.02 -35.05
C GLY A 252 14.89 29.14 -33.99
N ARG A 253 14.60 29.33 -32.69
CA ARG A 253 15.06 28.41 -31.64
C ARG A 253 14.24 27.13 -31.66
N VAL A 254 14.93 25.99 -31.53
CA VAL A 254 14.34 24.65 -31.39
C VAL A 254 14.12 24.33 -29.92
N VAL A 255 12.93 23.84 -29.57
CA VAL A 255 12.52 23.47 -28.22
C VAL A 255 11.83 22.11 -28.25
N ASP A 256 12.19 21.22 -27.33
CA ASP A 256 11.50 19.94 -27.19
C ASP A 256 10.06 20.17 -26.72
N ILE A 257 9.11 19.38 -27.23
CA ILE A 257 7.71 19.52 -26.83
C ILE A 257 7.48 19.38 -25.32
N SER A 258 8.31 18.64 -24.58
CA SER A 258 8.21 18.52 -23.13
C SER A 258 8.51 19.83 -22.38
N GLU A 259 9.29 20.74 -22.98
CA GLU A 259 9.67 22.04 -22.41
C GLU A 259 8.99 23.23 -23.09
N ALA A 260 8.13 22.97 -24.08
CA ALA A 260 7.50 24.01 -24.88
C ALA A 260 6.55 24.89 -24.03
N ASP A 261 6.88 26.19 -23.89
CA ASP A 261 6.03 27.15 -23.17
C ASP A 261 4.72 27.40 -23.97
N PRO A 262 3.54 27.20 -23.38
CA PRO A 262 2.26 27.44 -24.06
C PRO A 262 2.01 28.91 -24.45
N ASN A 263 2.77 29.85 -23.89
CA ASN A 263 2.66 31.29 -24.15
C ASN A 263 3.62 31.79 -25.23
N VAL A 264 4.39 30.91 -25.86
CA VAL A 264 5.29 31.24 -26.98
C VAL A 264 4.62 30.91 -28.31
N GLU A 265 4.89 31.74 -29.33
CA GLU A 265 4.45 31.48 -30.69
C GLU A 265 5.45 30.57 -31.43
N TYR A 266 4.97 29.43 -31.91
CA TYR A 266 5.77 28.49 -32.70
C TYR A 266 5.41 28.59 -34.17
N ALA A 267 6.45 28.62 -35.00
CA ALA A 267 6.34 28.66 -36.44
C ALA A 267 6.06 27.29 -37.07
N GLY A 268 6.38 26.19 -36.37
CA GLY A 268 6.09 24.84 -36.85
C GLY A 268 6.79 23.73 -36.08
N VAL A 269 6.65 22.49 -36.57
CA VAL A 269 7.31 21.30 -36.06
C VAL A 269 8.53 20.99 -36.92
N LEU A 270 9.70 20.88 -36.28
CA LEU A 270 10.96 20.60 -36.97
C LEU A 270 10.90 19.22 -37.65
N GLY A 271 11.29 19.14 -38.92
CA GLY A 271 11.13 17.94 -39.76
C GLY A 271 9.98 18.04 -40.78
N GLU A 272 8.91 18.76 -40.46
CA GLU A 272 7.78 19.08 -41.35
C GLU A 272 7.70 20.58 -41.69
N TYR A 273 8.55 21.39 -41.05
CA TYR A 273 8.63 22.83 -41.24
C TYR A 273 9.34 23.18 -42.56
N ALA A 274 8.58 23.83 -43.46
CA ALA A 274 9.08 24.50 -44.64
C ALA A 274 9.04 26.02 -44.40
N ILE A 275 10.18 26.70 -44.50
CA ILE A 275 10.19 28.18 -44.50
C ILE A 275 9.91 28.64 -45.92
N ASP A 276 8.73 29.22 -46.13
CA ASP A 276 8.37 29.84 -47.40
C ASP A 276 8.90 31.27 -47.46
N HIS A 277 9.94 31.47 -48.27
CA HIS A 277 10.45 32.79 -48.55
C HIS A 277 9.62 33.45 -49.66
N GLU A 278 8.51 34.11 -49.33
CA GLU A 278 7.61 34.76 -50.30
C GLU A 278 8.32 35.70 -51.28
N LYS A 279 9.40 36.36 -50.84
CA LYS A 279 10.19 37.29 -51.65
C LYS A 279 11.08 36.59 -52.70
N TRP A 280 11.41 35.32 -52.48
CA TRP A 280 12.38 34.56 -53.26
C TRP A 280 11.80 33.28 -53.90
N GLY A 281 10.57 32.89 -53.56
CA GLY A 281 9.90 31.73 -54.13
C GLY A 281 10.58 30.40 -53.81
N VAL A 282 11.30 30.31 -52.68
CA VAL A 282 12.03 29.11 -52.23
C VAL A 282 11.46 28.65 -50.90
N SER A 283 11.21 27.34 -50.79
CA SER A 283 10.83 26.65 -49.54
C SER A 283 12.02 25.86 -49.00
N GLU A 284 12.54 26.21 -47.82
CA GLU A 284 13.62 25.45 -47.17
C GLU A 284 13.04 24.40 -46.20
N VAL A 285 13.35 23.13 -46.43
CA VAL A 285 12.89 22.00 -45.59
C VAL A 285 14.04 21.49 -44.73
N PHE A 286 13.89 21.60 -43.41
CA PHE A 286 14.88 21.10 -42.44
C PHE A 286 14.54 19.67 -42.02
N ARG A 287 15.36 18.70 -42.42
CA ARG A 287 15.23 17.29 -41.99
C ARG A 287 16.26 16.99 -40.91
N SER A 288 15.82 16.95 -39.66
CA SER A 288 16.64 16.44 -38.55
C SER A 288 15.74 15.59 -37.65
N ALA A 289 16.09 14.31 -37.50
CA ALA A 289 15.46 13.45 -36.51
C ALA A 289 16.32 13.51 -35.25
N PHE A 290 15.87 14.25 -34.23
CA PHE A 290 16.47 14.21 -32.90
C PHE A 290 16.01 12.91 -32.23
N SER A 291 16.70 11.83 -32.55
CA SER A 291 16.51 10.55 -31.88
C SER A 291 17.60 10.36 -30.83
N ARG A 292 17.23 9.76 -29.71
CA ARG A 292 18.14 9.33 -28.66
C ARG A 292 17.87 7.89 -28.31
N PHE A 293 18.92 7.17 -27.89
CA PHE A 293 18.74 5.85 -27.33
C PHE A 293 18.30 6.00 -25.87
N GLU A 294 17.15 5.42 -25.54
CA GLU A 294 16.65 5.31 -24.17
C GLU A 294 17.00 3.91 -23.65
N PRO A 295 17.76 3.80 -22.54
CA PRO A 295 18.09 2.51 -21.96
C PRO A 295 16.85 1.81 -21.40
N GLY A 296 16.89 0.48 -21.39
CA GLY A 296 15.86 -0.32 -20.73
C GLY A 296 15.93 -0.19 -19.21
N TYR A 297 14.79 -0.38 -18.55
CA TYR A 297 14.67 -0.32 -17.10
C TYR A 297 13.61 -1.31 -16.60
N VAL A 298 13.61 -1.59 -15.30
CA VAL A 298 12.54 -2.34 -14.64
C VAL A 298 11.61 -1.34 -13.98
N GLU A 299 10.32 -1.54 -14.13
CA GLU A 299 9.29 -0.82 -13.39
C GLU A 299 8.61 -1.83 -12.47
N GLY A 300 9.01 -1.87 -11.19
CA GLY A 300 8.35 -2.75 -10.25
C GLY A 300 7.03 -2.18 -9.77
N LYS A 301 6.21 -3.07 -9.25
CA LYS A 301 4.82 -2.76 -8.88
C LYS A 301 4.63 -2.95 -7.40
N ASP A 302 3.59 -2.30 -6.89
CA ASP A 302 3.21 -2.41 -5.50
C ASP A 302 2.98 -3.87 -5.13
N ALA A 303 3.48 -4.25 -3.97
CA ALA A 303 3.09 -5.47 -3.32
C ALA A 303 1.70 -5.33 -2.69
N GLY A 304 1.10 -6.48 -2.44
CA GLY A 304 -0.26 -6.67 -2.00
C GLY A 304 -0.45 -6.61 -0.49
N GLU A 305 -1.52 -7.26 -0.03
CA GLU A 305 -1.97 -7.21 1.36
C GLU A 305 -2.27 -8.61 1.90
N LEU A 306 -1.77 -8.92 3.09
CA LEU A 306 -2.23 -10.03 3.93
C LEU A 306 -3.02 -9.46 5.11
N ARG A 307 -4.31 -9.79 5.15
CA ARG A 307 -5.19 -9.47 6.28
C ARG A 307 -5.61 -10.73 7.02
N ILE A 308 -5.38 -10.76 8.32
CA ILE A 308 -5.80 -11.85 9.21
C ILE A 308 -6.69 -11.28 10.29
N GLN A 309 -7.88 -11.85 10.45
CA GLN A 309 -8.86 -11.43 11.43
C GLN A 309 -9.37 -12.65 12.18
N ALA A 310 -9.00 -12.78 13.44
CA ALA A 310 -9.45 -13.87 14.29
C ALA A 310 -9.24 -13.56 15.78
N PRO A 311 -10.03 -14.16 16.68
CA PRO A 311 -9.72 -14.14 18.10
C PRO A 311 -8.43 -14.89 18.48
N GLN A 312 -8.00 -15.87 17.69
CA GLN A 312 -6.72 -16.56 17.90
C GLN A 312 -5.92 -16.63 16.61
N ILE A 313 -4.66 -16.19 16.65
CA ILE A 313 -3.74 -16.21 15.51
C ILE A 313 -2.46 -16.93 15.91
N SER A 314 -2.03 -17.89 15.09
CA SER A 314 -0.70 -18.49 15.14
C SER A 314 -0.02 -18.27 13.80
N PHE A 315 1.01 -17.42 13.78
CA PHE A 315 1.73 -17.05 12.56
C PHE A 315 3.15 -17.61 12.62
N GLN A 316 3.41 -18.69 11.89
CA GLN A 316 4.74 -19.31 11.77
C GLN A 316 5.19 -19.48 10.31
N ALA A 317 4.37 -19.05 9.35
CA ALA A 317 4.68 -19.14 7.93
C ALA A 317 5.70 -18.10 7.48
N GLU A 318 6.32 -18.33 6.32
CA GLU A 318 7.09 -17.31 5.61
C GLU A 318 6.11 -16.32 4.94
N LEU A 319 6.35 -15.02 5.10
CA LEU A 319 5.64 -13.97 4.37
C LEU A 319 6.58 -13.36 3.32
N ARG A 320 6.14 -13.33 2.06
CA ARG A 320 6.80 -12.62 0.97
C ARG A 320 5.94 -11.44 0.55
N ALA A 321 6.47 -10.25 0.74
CA ALA A 321 5.75 -8.99 0.58
C ALA A 321 6.61 -7.91 -0.09
N SER A 322 7.76 -8.29 -0.69
CA SER A 322 8.69 -7.36 -1.33
C SER A 322 8.15 -6.76 -2.63
N SER A 323 8.57 -5.53 -2.91
CA SER A 323 8.52 -4.89 -4.23
C SER A 323 9.94 -4.64 -4.77
N THR A 324 10.10 -4.50 -6.08
CA THR A 324 11.39 -4.23 -6.73
C THR A 324 11.41 -2.79 -7.23
N SER A 325 12.28 -1.92 -6.71
CA SER A 325 12.41 -0.56 -7.24
C SER A 325 13.35 -0.53 -8.45
N GLY A 326 12.89 0.02 -9.57
CA GLY A 326 13.74 0.38 -10.70
C GLY A 326 14.59 1.62 -10.47
N SER A 327 15.57 1.85 -11.35
CA SER A 327 16.45 3.04 -11.28
C SER A 327 15.70 4.37 -11.32
N ASN A 328 14.56 4.42 -12.00
CA ASN A 328 13.72 5.62 -12.07
C ASN A 328 12.84 5.80 -10.82
N GLN A 329 12.52 4.70 -10.12
CA GLN A 329 11.54 4.63 -9.03
C GLN A 329 12.14 5.07 -7.70
N ARG A 330 12.37 6.38 -7.54
CA ARG A 330 13.06 6.96 -6.39
C ARG A 330 12.24 7.98 -5.62
N VAL A 331 11.14 8.47 -6.18
CA VAL A 331 10.30 9.53 -5.59
C VAL A 331 9.24 8.93 -4.66
N ARG A 332 8.79 9.74 -3.69
CA ARG A 332 7.72 9.40 -2.74
C ARG A 332 6.48 8.85 -3.48
N PRO A 333 5.95 7.69 -3.06
CA PRO A 333 4.65 7.20 -3.50
C PRO A 333 3.54 8.20 -3.12
N VAL A 334 2.71 8.61 -4.09
CA VAL A 334 1.52 9.44 -3.80
C VAL A 334 0.27 8.55 -3.90
N ALA A 335 -0.77 8.86 -3.12
CA ALA A 335 -2.05 8.17 -3.21
C ALA A 335 -2.64 8.30 -4.62
N SER A 336 -2.77 7.16 -5.29
CA SER A 336 -3.32 7.00 -6.63
C SER A 336 -4.84 7.18 -6.65
N ASN A 337 -5.35 8.38 -6.36
CA ASN A 337 -6.78 8.65 -6.46
C ASN A 337 -7.26 8.51 -7.91
N GLY A 338 -7.82 7.35 -8.25
CA GLY A 338 -8.33 7.03 -9.60
C GLY A 338 -7.31 6.40 -10.56
N THR A 339 -6.03 6.29 -10.18
CA THR A 339 -5.02 5.59 -10.99
C THR A 339 -5.00 4.11 -10.61
N PRO A 340 -5.13 3.17 -11.57
CA PRO A 340 -5.03 1.74 -11.28
C PRO A 340 -3.69 1.36 -10.63
N ALA A 341 -3.67 0.34 -9.76
CA ALA A 341 -2.45 -0.08 -9.06
C ALA A 341 -1.30 -0.48 -10.02
N PHE A 342 -1.62 -1.02 -11.20
CA PHE A 342 -0.63 -1.34 -12.24
C PHE A 342 -0.09 -0.11 -12.99
N ALA A 343 -0.64 1.08 -12.77
CA ALA A 343 -0.37 2.31 -13.52
C ALA A 343 0.26 3.41 -12.65
N ARG A 344 0.91 3.04 -11.53
CA ARG A 344 1.70 3.98 -10.72
C ARG A 344 2.71 4.74 -11.61
N PRO A 345 2.95 6.05 -11.39
CA PRO A 345 3.99 6.77 -12.11
C PRO A 345 5.35 6.09 -12.03
N TYR A 346 6.07 6.09 -13.15
CA TYR A 346 7.29 5.33 -13.36
C TYR A 346 8.47 5.73 -12.45
N ASP A 347 8.40 6.92 -11.86
CA ASP A 347 9.42 7.52 -11.00
C ASP A 347 9.14 7.34 -9.50
N GLN A 348 7.97 6.85 -9.15
CA GLN A 348 7.60 6.58 -7.76
C GLN A 348 8.08 5.21 -7.32
N VAL A 349 8.60 5.13 -6.09
CA VAL A 349 8.93 3.87 -5.42
C VAL A 349 7.66 3.00 -5.34
N PRO A 350 7.72 1.70 -5.68
CA PRO A 350 6.60 0.79 -5.45
C PRO A 350 6.46 0.49 -3.95
N LEU A 351 5.24 0.49 -3.44
CA LEU A 351 4.97 0.16 -2.04
C LEU A 351 5.24 -1.33 -1.79
N GLY A 352 5.98 -1.64 -0.72
CA GLY A 352 6.03 -3.00 -0.17
C GLY A 352 4.67 -3.42 0.42
N GLY A 353 4.55 -4.69 0.79
CA GLY A 353 3.26 -5.25 1.17
C GLY A 353 2.73 -4.70 2.49
N LEU A 354 1.44 -4.91 2.72
CA LEU A 354 0.75 -4.62 3.97
C LEU A 354 0.45 -5.92 4.73
N LEU A 355 0.89 -5.99 5.99
CA LEU A 355 0.39 -6.97 6.95
C LEU A 355 -0.63 -6.30 7.87
N GLN A 356 -1.88 -6.76 7.83
CA GLN A 356 -2.91 -6.35 8.77
C GLN A 356 -3.33 -7.52 9.67
N LEU A 357 -3.19 -7.35 10.99
CA LEU A 357 -3.68 -8.31 11.98
C LEU A 357 -4.79 -7.66 12.83
N ASP A 358 -5.95 -8.28 12.85
CA ASP A 358 -7.09 -7.92 13.69
C ASP A 358 -7.29 -9.03 14.73
N LEU A 359 -6.63 -8.91 15.90
CA LEU A 359 -6.69 -9.86 17.02
C LEU A 359 -7.85 -9.49 17.97
N LEU A 360 -8.97 -10.18 17.80
CA LEU A 360 -10.26 -9.81 18.41
C LEU A 360 -10.63 -10.73 19.58
N ASN A 361 -9.73 -10.86 20.55
CA ASN A 361 -9.88 -11.80 21.66
C ASN A 361 -10.35 -11.13 22.95
N GLY A 362 -11.44 -11.63 23.52
CA GLY A 362 -12.02 -11.13 24.77
C GLY A 362 -11.23 -11.48 26.04
N ASP A 363 -10.23 -12.35 25.94
CA ASP A 363 -9.25 -12.63 27.00
C ASP A 363 -8.05 -11.66 26.96
N LEU A 364 -8.05 -10.68 26.05
CA LEU A 364 -7.08 -9.58 25.98
C LEU A 364 -5.60 -10.05 25.99
N PRO A 365 -5.21 -11.04 25.18
CA PRO A 365 -3.81 -11.44 25.05
C PRO A 365 -2.97 -10.26 24.55
N ASP A 366 -1.69 -10.24 24.95
CA ASP A 366 -0.73 -9.33 24.37
C ASP A 366 -0.41 -9.74 22.92
N LEU A 367 -0.18 -8.76 22.06
CA LEU A 367 0.42 -8.93 20.74
C LEU A 367 1.83 -8.35 20.79
N THR A 368 2.85 -9.21 20.74
CA THR A 368 4.26 -8.82 20.91
C THR A 368 5.01 -8.94 19.60
N ILE A 369 5.75 -7.89 19.21
CA ILE A 369 6.82 -7.98 18.21
C ILE A 369 8.12 -8.13 18.97
N GLY A 370 8.67 -9.34 18.98
CA GLY A 370 9.87 -9.70 19.71
C GLY A 370 9.67 -10.84 20.70
N ASP A 371 9.91 -10.63 21.99
CA ASP A 371 9.94 -11.69 23.01
C ASP A 371 8.84 -11.52 24.06
N ALA A 372 7.83 -12.41 24.05
CA ALA A 372 6.71 -12.35 25.00
C ALA A 372 7.17 -12.41 26.47
N ASP A 373 8.28 -13.10 26.76
CA ASP A 373 8.79 -13.23 28.14
C ASP A 373 9.35 -11.92 28.70
N LYS A 374 9.56 -10.92 27.84
CA LYS A 374 10.04 -9.58 28.20
C LYS A 374 8.92 -8.53 28.28
N SER A 375 7.67 -8.94 28.10
CA SER A 375 6.53 -8.02 28.19
C SER A 375 6.48 -7.36 29.57
N PRO A 376 6.35 -6.03 29.65
CA PRO A 376 6.23 -5.34 30.93
C PRO A 376 5.02 -5.80 31.73
N ALA A 377 5.15 -5.72 33.06
CA ALA A 377 4.03 -5.93 33.96
C ALA A 377 2.86 -5.00 33.58
N VAL A 378 1.64 -5.50 33.75
CA VAL A 378 0.43 -4.73 33.47
C VAL A 378 0.36 -3.51 34.39
N GLU A 379 0.09 -2.34 33.81
CA GLU A 379 0.05 -1.06 34.51
C GLU A 379 -1.23 -0.30 34.20
N HIS A 380 -1.39 0.87 34.84
CA HIS A 380 -2.51 1.79 34.61
C HIS A 380 -3.89 1.15 34.84
N GLY A 381 -4.00 0.15 35.71
CA GLY A 381 -5.28 -0.51 36.01
C GLY A 381 -5.79 -1.45 34.91
N HIS A 382 -4.98 -1.75 33.89
CA HIS A 382 -5.37 -2.70 32.83
C HIS A 382 -5.57 -4.11 33.41
N PRO A 383 -6.56 -4.89 32.92
CA PRO A 383 -6.75 -6.29 33.34
C PRO A 383 -5.55 -7.18 32.99
N GLN A 384 -5.30 -8.22 33.77
CA GLN A 384 -4.32 -9.24 33.39
C GLN A 384 -4.82 -10.02 32.15
N PRO A 385 -3.97 -10.28 31.15
CA PRO A 385 -4.30 -11.15 30.03
C PRO A 385 -4.76 -12.52 30.50
N GLY A 386 -5.89 -12.99 29.95
CA GLY A 386 -6.46 -14.31 30.22
C GLY A 386 -5.99 -15.39 29.24
N ALA A 387 -5.20 -15.02 28.23
CA ALA A 387 -4.68 -15.91 27.19
C ALA A 387 -3.19 -15.61 26.93
N ALA A 388 -2.50 -16.60 26.34
CA ALA A 388 -1.10 -16.46 25.96
C ALA A 388 -0.90 -15.37 24.89
N ALA A 389 0.24 -14.70 24.93
CA ALA A 389 0.60 -13.69 23.95
C ALA A 389 0.73 -14.27 22.54
N VAL A 390 0.35 -13.47 21.54
CA VAL A 390 0.66 -13.73 20.14
C VAL A 390 1.99 -13.06 19.84
N VAL A 391 2.98 -13.84 19.39
CA VAL A 391 4.33 -13.34 19.11
C VAL A 391 4.57 -13.30 17.62
N LEU A 392 5.00 -12.13 17.13
CA LEU A 392 5.53 -11.92 15.79
C LEU A 392 7.05 -11.75 15.90
N SER A 393 7.79 -12.47 15.05
CA SER A 393 9.24 -12.31 14.95
C SER A 393 9.57 -11.01 14.20
N SER A 394 10.46 -10.18 14.77
CA SER A 394 11.02 -9.00 14.08
C SER A 394 11.74 -9.41 12.79
N ASP A 395 12.55 -10.47 12.84
CA ASP A 395 13.31 -10.98 11.69
C ASP A 395 12.37 -11.41 10.55
N LEU A 396 11.20 -11.97 10.88
CA LEU A 396 10.19 -12.32 9.88
C LEU A 396 9.61 -11.07 9.21
N LEU A 397 9.35 -10.01 9.98
CA LEU A 397 8.82 -8.76 9.45
C LEU A 397 9.85 -8.06 8.56
N GLU A 398 11.11 -7.96 8.98
CA GLU A 398 12.18 -7.30 8.24
C GLU A 398 12.55 -8.05 6.95
N SER A 399 12.63 -9.39 7.01
CA SER A 399 12.97 -10.21 5.83
C SER A 399 11.82 -10.36 4.83
N SER A 400 10.58 -10.05 5.22
CA SER A 400 9.41 -10.20 4.36
C SER A 400 9.33 -9.19 3.21
N GLY A 401 10.00 -8.05 3.33
CA GLY A 401 9.84 -6.92 2.39
C GLY A 401 8.56 -6.10 2.59
N LEU A 402 7.90 -6.24 3.74
CA LEU A 402 6.80 -5.37 4.15
C LEU A 402 7.25 -3.90 4.17
N SER A 403 6.37 -3.01 3.73
CA SER A 403 6.52 -1.57 3.96
C SER A 403 5.45 -1.01 4.89
N ARG A 404 4.38 -1.78 5.11
CA ARG A 404 3.23 -1.33 5.90
C ARG A 404 2.81 -2.40 6.90
N LEU A 405 2.59 -1.99 8.14
CA LEU A 405 2.16 -2.84 9.24
C LEU A 405 0.95 -2.21 9.93
N ARG A 406 -0.15 -2.96 10.03
CA ARG A 406 -1.34 -2.55 10.79
C ARG A 406 -1.71 -3.60 11.81
N LEU A 407 -1.57 -3.27 13.09
CA LEU A 407 -1.86 -4.17 14.18
C LEU A 407 -3.03 -3.62 14.99
N ASN A 408 -4.15 -4.34 14.99
CA ASN A 408 -5.30 -4.05 15.83
C ASN A 408 -5.44 -5.19 16.83
N ASN A 409 -5.25 -4.91 18.12
CA ASN A 409 -5.45 -5.87 19.20
C ASN A 409 -6.49 -5.34 20.18
N ALA A 410 -7.38 -6.20 20.64
CA ALA A 410 -8.26 -5.87 21.75
C ALA A 410 -7.47 -5.67 23.07
N GLY A 411 -6.37 -6.43 23.24
CA GLY A 411 -5.43 -6.30 24.35
C GLY A 411 -4.27 -5.34 24.05
N ARG A 412 -3.14 -5.55 24.74
CA ARG A 412 -1.94 -4.69 24.60
C ARG A 412 -1.14 -5.02 23.35
N ILE A 413 -0.47 -4.03 22.78
CA ILE A 413 0.57 -4.21 21.77
C ILE A 413 1.92 -3.86 22.41
N VAL A 414 2.89 -4.75 22.30
CA VAL A 414 4.24 -4.57 22.85
C VAL A 414 5.26 -4.73 21.74
N ILE A 415 6.14 -3.75 21.57
CA ILE A 415 7.27 -3.78 20.64
C ILE A 415 8.53 -3.70 21.51
N ASP A 416 9.22 -4.82 21.69
CA ASP A 416 10.42 -4.94 22.52
C ASP A 416 11.69 -5.28 21.72
N ARG A 417 11.56 -5.23 20.40
CA ARG A 417 12.64 -5.36 19.43
C ARG A 417 12.57 -4.22 18.42
N SER A 418 13.74 -3.78 17.98
CA SER A 418 13.83 -2.76 16.95
C SER A 418 13.11 -3.20 15.68
N LEU A 419 12.55 -2.25 14.96
CA LEU A 419 11.84 -2.49 13.70
C LEU A 419 12.23 -1.45 12.65
N ASP A 420 12.91 -1.92 11.61
CA ASP A 420 13.29 -1.11 10.45
C ASP A 420 12.35 -1.39 9.27
N LEU A 421 11.62 -0.38 8.82
CA LEU A 421 10.84 -0.45 7.58
C LEU A 421 11.47 0.38 6.46
N PRO A 422 11.25 -0.02 5.18
CA PRO A 422 11.66 0.77 4.04
C PRO A 422 11.15 2.21 4.06
N ALA A 423 11.83 3.07 3.30
CA ALA A 423 11.42 4.45 3.10
C ALA A 423 9.94 4.57 2.69
N PHE A 424 9.27 5.60 3.19
CA PHE A 424 7.86 5.88 2.95
C PHE A 424 6.89 4.79 3.47
N GLY A 425 7.37 3.88 4.32
CA GLY A 425 6.55 2.88 4.99
C GLY A 425 5.56 3.46 6.00
N ALA A 426 4.72 2.59 6.58
CA ALA A 426 3.76 2.98 7.60
C ALA A 426 3.56 1.91 8.69
N ILE A 427 3.49 2.35 9.94
CA ILE A 427 3.07 1.52 11.08
C ILE A 427 1.82 2.16 11.71
N ASP A 428 0.72 1.40 11.73
CA ASP A 428 -0.53 1.76 12.39
C ASP A 428 -0.79 0.75 13.54
N LEU A 429 -0.72 1.19 14.79
CA LEU A 429 -0.97 0.35 15.97
C LEU A 429 -2.26 0.76 16.65
N ALA A 430 -3.12 -0.18 16.99
CA ALA A 430 -4.30 0.04 17.80
C ALA A 430 -4.46 -1.04 18.86
N GLY A 431 -4.16 -0.70 20.12
CA GLY A 431 -4.28 -1.59 21.28
C GLY A 431 -4.93 -0.88 22.47
N SER A 432 -5.42 -1.65 23.45
CA SER A 432 -5.86 -1.07 24.74
C SER A 432 -4.70 -0.34 25.42
N GLN A 433 -3.50 -0.90 25.34
CA GLN A 433 -2.23 -0.22 25.60
C GLN A 433 -1.28 -0.49 24.43
N VAL A 434 -0.39 0.46 24.14
CA VAL A 434 0.68 0.31 23.16
C VAL A 434 1.99 0.71 23.81
N LEU A 435 2.93 -0.23 23.91
CA LEU A 435 4.24 -0.07 24.55
C LEU A 435 5.33 -0.23 23.49
N VAL A 436 6.02 0.85 23.16
CA VAL A 436 7.18 0.87 22.25
C VAL A 436 8.44 0.98 23.08
N LEU A 437 9.14 -0.13 23.28
CA LEU A 437 10.27 -0.27 24.22
C LEU A 437 11.63 -0.25 23.52
N ASP A 438 11.65 -0.35 22.20
CA ASP A 438 12.84 -0.39 21.36
C ASP A 438 12.63 0.53 20.13
N ASP A 439 13.65 0.65 19.30
CA ASP A 439 13.75 1.63 18.22
C ASP A 439 12.87 1.28 17.01
N ILE A 440 12.32 2.30 16.35
CA ILE A 440 11.53 2.18 15.12
C ILE A 440 12.09 3.16 14.10
N SER A 441 12.41 2.68 12.89
CA SER A 441 12.93 3.48 11.80
C SER A 441 12.02 3.35 10.56
N ILE A 442 11.49 4.46 10.08
CA ILE A 442 10.65 4.51 8.87
C ILE A 442 10.94 5.81 8.11
N PRO A 443 12.05 5.88 7.33
CA PRO A 443 12.50 7.12 6.72
C PRO A 443 11.41 7.82 5.90
N GLY A 444 11.08 9.06 6.25
CA GLY A 444 10.02 9.84 5.60
C GLY A 444 8.63 9.20 5.63
N GLY A 445 8.42 8.17 6.46
CA GLY A 445 7.19 7.37 6.54
C GLY A 445 6.23 7.86 7.63
N ARG A 446 5.36 6.96 8.08
CA ARG A 446 4.34 7.26 9.09
C ARG A 446 4.38 6.27 10.25
N PHE A 447 4.35 6.80 11.46
CA PHE A 447 4.12 6.02 12.67
C PHE A 447 2.87 6.54 13.38
N GLN A 448 1.93 5.65 13.68
CA GLN A 448 0.66 6.00 14.30
C GLN A 448 0.28 5.03 15.42
N ILE A 449 -0.09 5.57 16.57
CA ILE A 449 -0.73 4.85 17.67
C ILE A 449 -2.15 5.39 17.82
N LEU A 450 -3.10 4.48 17.82
CA LEU A 450 -4.51 4.73 18.04
C LEU A 450 -5.03 3.83 19.15
N ARG A 451 -6.23 4.15 19.61
CA ARG A 451 -7.01 3.21 20.37
C ARG A 451 -7.86 2.34 19.43
N PRO A 452 -8.10 1.06 19.75
CA PRO A 452 -8.85 0.17 18.89
C PRO A 452 -10.33 0.57 18.87
N GLY A 453 -10.82 1.00 17.70
CA GLY A 453 -12.25 1.27 17.44
C GLY A 453 -13.16 0.03 17.55
N LEU A 454 -12.57 -1.16 17.71
CA LEU A 454 -13.24 -2.45 17.74
C LEU A 454 -13.85 -2.77 19.12
N LEU A 455 -13.56 -1.96 20.15
CA LEU A 455 -14.12 -2.11 21.50
C LEU A 455 -15.59 -1.65 21.59
N GLU A 456 -16.10 -0.84 20.66
CA GLU A 456 -17.51 -0.40 20.64
C GLU A 456 -18.49 -1.54 20.33
N ASN A 457 -18.04 -2.58 19.60
CA ASN A 457 -18.84 -3.76 19.29
C ASN A 457 -18.61 -4.92 20.27
N ALA A 458 -17.77 -4.75 21.29
CA ALA A 458 -17.50 -5.75 22.30
C ALA A 458 -18.57 -5.70 23.39
N ALA A 459 -19.77 -6.21 23.09
CA ALA A 459 -20.84 -6.40 24.06
C ALA A 459 -20.36 -7.31 25.20
N GLY A 460 -19.84 -6.72 26.29
CA GLY A 460 -19.42 -7.44 27.50
C GLY A 460 -18.04 -7.10 28.06
N LEU A 461 -17.20 -6.33 27.38
CA LEU A 461 -16.01 -5.74 28.00
C LEU A 461 -16.41 -4.42 28.67
N GLY A 462 -15.98 -4.19 29.91
CA GLY A 462 -16.23 -2.91 30.60
C GLY A 462 -15.49 -1.78 29.89
N ALA A 463 -16.10 -1.18 28.86
CA ALA A 463 -15.49 -0.20 27.98
C ALA A 463 -14.84 0.97 28.74
N ARG A 464 -15.46 1.38 29.85
CA ARG A 464 -14.95 2.40 30.76
C ARG A 464 -13.68 1.99 31.51
N ALA A 465 -13.58 0.74 31.98
CA ALA A 465 -12.36 0.27 32.68
C ALA A 465 -11.17 0.17 31.73
N LEU A 466 -11.40 -0.19 30.46
CA LEU A 466 -10.37 -0.15 29.43
C LEU A 466 -10.04 1.28 28.96
N ASP A 467 -10.97 2.23 29.14
CA ASP A 467 -10.74 3.67 28.93
C ASP A 467 -9.81 4.24 29.99
N GLU A 468 -10.13 3.99 31.26
CA GLU A 468 -9.27 4.37 32.39
C GLU A 468 -7.88 3.75 32.28
N ALA A 469 -7.75 2.59 31.64
CA ALA A 469 -6.49 1.88 31.51
C ALA A 469 -5.70 2.15 30.21
N SER A 470 -6.21 3.01 29.32
CA SER A 470 -5.59 3.18 28.00
C SER A 470 -4.29 3.98 28.05
N LEU A 471 -3.26 3.48 27.38
CA LEU A 471 -1.90 4.02 27.49
C LEU A 471 -1.13 3.85 26.18
N ALA A 472 -0.48 4.93 25.72
CA ALA A 472 0.64 4.85 24.81
C ALA A 472 1.94 5.20 25.56
N ARG A 473 2.89 4.26 25.61
CA ARG A 473 4.21 4.46 26.18
C ARG A 473 5.28 4.28 25.11
N VAL A 474 6.19 5.24 25.02
CA VAL A 474 7.39 5.13 24.17
C VAL A 474 8.61 5.31 25.06
N GLU A 475 9.50 4.32 25.07
CA GLU A 475 10.80 4.38 25.73
C GLU A 475 11.96 4.40 24.70
N GLY A 476 11.76 3.82 23.51
CA GLY A 476 12.74 3.80 22.42
C GLY A 476 12.73 5.04 21.50
N HIS A 477 13.54 5.00 20.44
CA HIS A 477 13.62 6.06 19.43
C HIS A 477 12.71 5.76 18.24
N ILE A 478 11.82 6.69 17.88
CA ILE A 478 11.01 6.64 16.67
C ILE A 478 11.59 7.64 15.67
N ASP A 479 12.31 7.13 14.67
CA ASP A 479 12.95 7.90 13.61
C ASP A 479 12.15 7.79 12.30
N VAL A 480 11.45 8.87 11.93
CA VAL A 480 10.85 9.02 10.60
C VAL A 480 11.51 10.13 9.79
N SER A 481 12.74 10.51 10.13
CA SER A 481 13.46 11.60 9.48
C SER A 481 13.71 11.36 7.99
N GLY A 482 13.81 12.45 7.24
CA GLY A 482 14.36 12.46 5.91
C GLY A 482 15.85 12.09 5.94
N ARG A 483 16.35 11.57 4.83
CA ARG A 483 17.73 11.15 4.65
C ARG A 483 18.51 12.17 3.82
N TRP A 484 19.83 12.11 3.96
CA TRP A 484 20.75 12.77 3.04
C TRP A 484 21.05 11.82 1.89
N VAL A 485 20.64 12.19 0.67
CA VAL A 485 20.90 11.43 -0.55
C VAL A 485 21.90 12.21 -1.38
N ASN A 486 22.99 11.56 -1.80
CA ASN A 486 24.03 12.19 -2.60
C ASN A 486 24.28 11.34 -3.84
N ASP A 487 23.92 11.86 -5.00
CA ASP A 487 24.05 11.20 -6.28
C ASP A 487 25.28 11.69 -7.06
N SER A 488 26.15 12.48 -6.43
CA SER A 488 27.39 12.95 -7.05
C SER A 488 28.24 11.77 -7.48
N ASP A 489 28.48 11.66 -8.79
CA ASP A 489 29.33 10.65 -9.43
C ASP A 489 30.79 10.71 -8.96
N VAL A 490 31.24 11.88 -8.51
CA VAL A 490 32.56 12.11 -7.88
C VAL A 490 32.67 11.38 -6.54
N VAL A 491 31.59 11.33 -5.76
CA VAL A 491 31.57 10.74 -4.41
C VAL A 491 31.09 9.28 -4.46
N ASN A 492 30.12 9.00 -5.33
CA ASN A 492 29.44 7.72 -5.48
C ASN A 492 29.54 7.26 -6.94
N ALA A 493 30.47 6.34 -7.23
CA ALA A 493 30.77 5.89 -8.59
C ALA A 493 29.67 5.00 -9.24
N GLY A 494 28.59 4.69 -8.52
CA GLY A 494 27.46 3.89 -9.01
C GLY A 494 26.32 4.75 -9.54
N LEU A 495 25.48 4.17 -10.40
CA LEU A 495 24.23 4.82 -10.80
C LEU A 495 23.32 4.97 -9.56
N PRO A 496 22.75 6.15 -9.32
CA PRO A 496 21.83 6.34 -8.21
C PRO A 496 20.58 5.46 -8.30
N ASP A 497 20.32 4.68 -7.25
CA ASP A 497 19.16 3.78 -7.15
C ASP A 497 18.40 3.91 -5.82
N ALA A 498 19.01 4.56 -4.82
CA ALA A 498 18.40 4.76 -3.51
C ALA A 498 17.18 5.72 -3.57
N PRO A 499 16.10 5.47 -2.82
CA PRO A 499 14.97 6.39 -2.71
C PRO A 499 15.38 7.80 -2.25
N ILE A 500 14.78 8.82 -2.85
CA ILE A 500 14.98 10.23 -2.53
C ILE A 500 14.00 10.64 -1.43
N VAL A 501 14.43 10.49 -0.17
CA VAL A 501 13.63 10.76 1.02
C VAL A 501 14.06 12.07 1.68
N VAL A 502 13.74 13.22 1.08
CA VAL A 502 14.21 14.50 1.63
C VAL A 502 13.37 15.00 2.81
N ASP A 503 12.05 14.78 2.79
CA ASP A 503 11.17 15.31 3.82
C ASP A 503 11.03 14.35 5.01
N GLY A 504 10.94 14.93 6.21
CA GLY A 504 10.60 14.21 7.42
C GLY A 504 9.19 13.63 7.37
N GLY A 505 9.02 12.46 7.98
CA GLY A 505 7.76 11.73 8.07
C GLY A 505 6.82 12.26 9.15
N THR A 506 5.85 11.43 9.54
CA THR A 506 4.86 11.83 10.55
C THR A 506 4.75 10.83 11.70
N ILE A 507 4.66 11.37 12.92
CA ILE A 507 4.44 10.60 14.15
C ILE A 507 3.14 11.10 14.77
N ARG A 508 2.18 10.19 14.99
CA ARG A 508 0.89 10.52 15.60
C ARG A 508 0.53 9.55 16.71
N ILE A 509 0.10 10.07 17.85
CA ILE A 509 -0.38 9.27 18.97
C ILE A 509 -1.73 9.85 19.41
N GLY A 510 -2.79 9.06 19.29
CA GLY A 510 -4.16 9.41 19.68
C GLY A 510 -4.98 10.20 18.64
N GLU A 511 -4.45 10.40 17.42
CA GLU A 511 -5.17 10.95 16.27
C GLU A 511 -4.87 10.12 15.00
N ALA A 512 -5.89 9.85 14.20
CA ALA A 512 -5.82 9.03 13.01
C ALA A 512 -5.87 9.88 11.75
N LEU A 513 -4.95 9.61 10.83
CA LEU A 513 -5.10 10.02 9.44
C LEU A 513 -5.62 8.88 8.58
N ARG A 514 -6.28 9.27 7.49
CA ARG A 514 -6.57 8.41 6.36
C ARG A 514 -5.28 8.17 5.55
N GLU A 515 -5.35 7.29 4.56
CA GLU A 515 -4.20 6.97 3.68
C GLU A 515 -3.79 8.14 2.77
N ASP A 516 -4.67 9.13 2.59
CA ASP A 516 -4.44 10.39 1.87
C ASP A 516 -3.99 11.54 2.77
N ASP A 517 -3.54 11.22 3.99
CA ASP A 517 -3.14 12.15 5.04
C ASP A 517 -4.20 13.17 5.48
N SER A 518 -5.48 12.97 5.12
CA SER A 518 -6.58 13.74 5.67
C SER A 518 -7.01 13.21 7.06
N PRO A 519 -7.48 14.07 7.97
CA PRO A 519 -7.95 13.62 9.28
C PRO A 519 -9.10 12.62 9.12
N ALA A 520 -9.03 11.49 9.83
CA ALA A 520 -10.16 10.58 9.93
C ALA A 520 -11.32 11.28 10.65
N SER A 521 -12.57 10.98 10.26
CA SER A 521 -13.77 11.55 10.90
C SER A 521 -13.69 11.48 12.43
N ALA A 522 -14.14 12.54 13.10
CA ALA A 522 -13.90 12.92 14.50
C ALA A 522 -14.40 11.94 15.60
N SER A 523 -14.58 10.65 15.30
CA SER A 523 -14.75 9.58 16.29
C SER A 523 -13.42 8.91 16.64
N THR A 524 -12.28 9.56 16.34
CA THR A 524 -10.97 8.96 16.62
C THR A 524 -10.73 8.98 18.12
N MET A 525 -10.79 7.79 18.69
CA MET A 525 -10.58 7.48 20.09
C MET A 525 -9.12 7.76 20.47
N SER A 526 -8.89 8.83 21.23
CA SER A 526 -7.57 9.15 21.76
C SER A 526 -7.19 8.20 22.91
N MET A 527 -5.89 8.11 23.20
CA MET A 527 -5.40 7.45 24.40
C MET A 527 -5.63 8.37 25.60
N THR A 528 -6.03 7.83 26.75
CA THR A 528 -6.21 8.63 27.97
C THR A 528 -4.87 9.04 28.58
N ALA A 529 -3.83 8.20 28.48
CA ALA A 529 -2.48 8.54 28.87
C ALA A 529 -1.47 8.37 27.72
N ILE A 530 -0.60 9.36 27.53
CA ILE A 530 0.57 9.27 26.66
C ILE A 530 1.82 9.57 27.49
N VAL A 531 2.77 8.65 27.50
CA VAL A 531 4.02 8.75 28.25
C VAL A 531 5.21 8.58 27.31
N LEU A 532 6.05 9.61 27.21
CA LEU A 532 7.36 9.52 26.57
C LEU A 532 8.44 9.44 27.65
N GLY A 533 9.15 8.30 27.67
CA GLY A 533 10.25 8.00 28.56
C GLY A 533 11.43 8.96 28.41
N ARG A 534 12.38 8.93 29.36
CA ARG A 534 13.54 9.84 29.36
C ARG A 534 14.48 9.61 28.18
N GLU A 535 14.63 8.36 27.77
CA GLU A 535 15.47 7.97 26.63
C GLU A 535 14.69 8.02 25.31
N ALA A 536 13.37 8.26 25.36
CA ALA A 536 12.55 8.28 24.16
C ALA A 536 12.93 9.47 23.27
N ARG A 537 12.97 9.25 21.96
CA ARG A 537 13.16 10.31 20.96
C ARG A 537 12.17 10.15 19.83
N LEU A 538 11.44 11.21 19.50
CA LEU A 538 10.60 11.27 18.31
C LEU A 538 11.27 12.20 17.30
N ASP A 539 11.74 11.68 16.16
CA ASP A 539 12.47 12.45 15.14
C ASP A 539 11.72 12.51 13.82
N VAL A 540 11.31 13.71 13.43
CA VAL A 540 10.67 14.03 12.15
C VAL A 540 11.51 15.01 11.33
N SER A 541 12.83 15.06 11.53
CA SER A 541 13.69 16.03 10.86
C SER A 541 13.74 15.82 9.33
N GLY A 542 13.90 16.88 8.56
CA GLY A 542 14.15 16.84 7.12
C GLY A 542 15.61 16.56 6.80
N GLY A 543 15.84 15.87 5.68
CA GLY A 543 17.13 15.64 5.06
C GLY A 543 17.37 16.56 3.87
N ALA A 544 18.09 16.06 2.87
CA ALA A 544 18.29 16.75 1.59
C ALA A 544 18.81 15.80 0.50
N HIS A 545 18.78 16.26 -0.74
CA HIS A 545 19.28 15.53 -1.90
C HIS A 545 20.23 16.42 -2.71
N LEU A 546 21.41 15.89 -3.03
CA LEU A 546 22.32 16.45 -4.01
C LEU A 546 22.29 15.54 -5.23
N ASP A 547 21.73 16.00 -6.36
CA ASP A 547 21.64 15.20 -7.58
C ASP A 547 23.00 15.09 -8.32
N ALA A 548 23.04 14.25 -9.36
CA ALA A 548 24.24 14.01 -10.15
C ALA A 548 24.74 15.28 -10.89
N GLU A 549 23.83 16.20 -11.20
CA GLU A 549 24.14 17.50 -11.80
C GLU A 549 24.59 18.56 -10.77
N GLY A 550 24.64 18.19 -9.49
CA GLY A 550 25.03 19.08 -8.38
C GLY A 550 23.92 20.03 -7.93
N ARG A 551 22.67 19.81 -8.34
CA ARG A 551 21.51 20.53 -7.84
C ARG A 551 21.20 20.05 -6.42
N PHE A 552 20.97 21.03 -5.55
CA PHE A 552 20.64 20.78 -4.16
C PHE A 552 19.14 20.95 -3.90
N THR A 553 18.51 19.92 -3.34
CA THR A 553 17.11 19.91 -2.92
C THR A 553 17.02 19.75 -1.41
N ALA A 554 16.65 20.82 -0.72
CA ALA A 554 16.46 20.82 0.73
C ALA A 554 15.11 20.19 1.13
N GLY A 555 15.15 19.28 2.10
CA GLY A 555 13.95 18.74 2.74
C GLY A 555 13.41 19.65 3.84
N GLN A 556 12.13 19.47 4.15
CA GLN A 556 11.46 20.08 5.31
C GLN A 556 11.23 19.06 6.43
N GLY A 557 11.15 19.54 7.67
CA GLY A 557 10.72 18.74 8.81
C GLY A 557 9.26 18.29 8.65
N GLY A 558 8.94 17.16 9.27
CA GLY A 558 7.63 16.52 9.19
C GLY A 558 6.65 17.00 10.26
N ALA A 559 5.94 16.06 10.90
CA ALA A 559 4.92 16.40 11.88
C ALA A 559 4.87 15.44 13.08
N ILE A 560 4.79 15.99 14.29
CA ILE A 560 4.50 15.26 15.52
C ILE A 560 3.13 15.74 16.04
N ALA A 561 2.19 14.80 16.22
CA ALA A 561 0.90 15.09 16.87
C ALA A 561 0.65 14.12 18.04
N LEU A 562 0.55 14.66 19.25
CA LEU A 562 0.27 13.90 20.47
C LEU A 562 -1.05 14.40 21.05
N LYS A 563 -2.08 13.56 20.99
CA LYS A 563 -3.42 13.91 21.46
C LYS A 563 -3.89 12.87 22.47
N SER A 564 -3.94 13.25 23.74
CA SER A 564 -4.63 12.47 24.76
C SER A 564 -6.06 12.96 24.94
N GLY A 565 -6.96 12.04 25.25
CA GLY A 565 -8.38 12.33 25.45
C GLY A 565 -9.16 11.08 25.84
N SER A 566 -10.31 11.27 26.48
CA SER A 566 -11.25 10.20 26.85
C SER A 566 -12.45 10.19 25.89
N LEU A 567 -13.07 9.02 25.73
CA LEU A 567 -14.24 8.81 24.88
C LEU A 567 -15.45 9.65 25.33
N ASP A 568 -15.68 9.72 26.63
CA ASP A 568 -16.85 10.39 27.22
C ASP A 568 -16.53 11.83 27.69
N GLY A 569 -15.27 12.26 27.60
CA GLY A 569 -14.79 13.56 28.13
C GLY A 569 -14.76 13.65 29.65
N ASP A 570 -15.12 12.57 30.36
CA ASP A 570 -15.25 12.51 31.82
C ASP A 570 -13.99 12.03 32.55
N LEU A 571 -13.03 11.42 31.83
CA LEU A 571 -11.75 11.00 32.41
C LEU A 571 -10.65 12.01 32.08
N PRO A 572 -9.85 12.44 33.07
CA PRO A 572 -8.73 13.33 32.82
C PRO A 572 -7.70 12.63 31.94
N SER A 573 -7.33 13.27 30.84
CA SER A 573 -6.27 12.78 29.96
C SER A 573 -4.92 13.42 30.29
N THR A 574 -3.85 12.63 30.21
CA THR A 574 -2.50 13.05 30.60
C THR A 574 -1.49 12.88 29.47
N LEU A 575 -0.62 13.87 29.34
CA LEU A 575 0.54 13.84 28.46
C LEU A 575 1.82 14.12 29.28
N ASP A 576 2.60 13.07 29.57
CA ASP A 576 3.89 13.13 30.28
C ASP A 576 5.05 12.98 29.28
N ILE A 577 5.73 14.07 28.98
CA ILE A 577 6.84 14.12 28.03
C ILE A 577 8.15 14.35 28.80
N ARG A 578 8.99 13.31 28.82
CA ARG A 578 10.33 13.34 29.44
C ARG A 578 11.46 13.13 28.43
N GLY A 579 11.13 12.75 27.21
CA GLY A 579 12.05 12.49 26.12
C GLY A 579 12.22 13.67 25.17
N GLU A 580 12.92 13.44 24.07
CA GLU A 580 13.26 14.46 23.08
C GLU A 580 12.31 14.44 21.85
N LEU A 581 11.88 15.62 21.41
CA LEU A 581 11.14 15.81 20.15
C LEU A 581 12.02 16.59 19.16
N ARG A 582 12.35 16.00 18.01
CA ARG A 582 13.19 16.60 16.96
C ARG A 582 12.42 16.82 15.66
N GLY A 583 12.71 17.93 15.00
CA GLY A 583 12.02 18.34 13.78
C GLY A 583 12.76 19.44 13.03
N PHE A 584 14.07 19.25 12.82
CA PHE A 584 14.89 20.20 12.06
C PHE A 584 14.53 20.11 10.57
N GLY A 585 14.87 21.14 9.80
CA GLY A 585 14.76 21.06 8.35
C GLY A 585 15.47 22.24 7.69
N MET A 586 16.08 21.99 6.53
CA MET A 586 16.84 23.01 5.82
C MET A 586 15.92 23.97 5.06
N ARG A 587 14.79 23.46 4.54
CA ARG A 587 13.75 24.26 3.87
C ARG A 587 12.77 24.89 4.87
N ALA A 588 12.26 24.09 5.79
CA ALA A 588 11.37 24.51 6.87
C ALA A 588 11.46 23.51 8.04
N GLY A 589 11.24 23.98 9.28
CA GLY A 589 11.15 23.10 10.45
C GLY A 589 9.83 22.31 10.48
N ALA A 590 9.75 21.32 11.38
CA ALA A 590 8.58 20.48 11.56
C ALA A 590 7.42 21.18 12.28
N SER A 591 6.24 20.56 12.20
CA SER A 591 5.07 20.94 13.00
C SER A 591 4.94 20.09 14.27
N LEU A 592 4.50 20.71 15.37
CA LEU A 592 4.20 20.06 16.65
C LEU A 592 2.79 20.43 17.09
N ALA A 593 1.94 19.42 17.32
CA ALA A 593 0.59 19.58 17.84
C ALA A 593 0.42 18.74 19.11
N LEU A 594 0.04 19.37 20.22
CA LEU A 594 -0.18 18.71 21.50
C LEU A 594 -1.60 19.02 22.00
N GLN A 595 -2.33 18.00 22.47
CA GLN A 595 -3.66 18.14 23.05
C GLN A 595 -3.80 17.19 24.24
N ALA A 596 -4.22 17.71 25.39
CA ALA A 596 -4.45 16.97 26.63
C ALA A 596 -5.27 17.84 27.61
N ASP A 597 -5.87 17.22 28.63
CA ASP A 597 -6.44 17.95 29.76
C ASP A 597 -5.34 18.41 30.74
N GLU A 598 -4.29 17.59 30.89
CA GLU A 598 -3.11 17.90 31.71
C GLU A 598 -1.80 17.65 30.94
N PHE A 599 -0.91 18.65 30.97
CA PHE A 599 0.44 18.56 30.39
C PHE A 599 1.50 18.51 31.49
N LEU A 600 2.38 17.51 31.42
CA LEU A 600 3.57 17.42 32.23
C LEU A 600 4.80 17.32 31.31
N ILE A 601 5.44 18.47 31.07
CA ILE A 601 6.66 18.55 30.25
C ILE A 601 7.83 18.76 31.20
N ARG A 602 8.78 17.81 31.21
CA ARG A 602 9.96 17.87 32.08
C ARG A 602 11.21 18.07 31.22
N PRO A 603 12.01 19.12 31.50
CA PRO A 603 13.27 19.36 30.80
C PRO A 603 14.36 18.36 31.17
#